data_AF-I2C4M4-F1
#
_entry.id   AF-I2C4M4-F1
#
_cell.length_a   1.000
_cell.length_b   1.000
_cell.length_c   1.000
_cell.angle_alpha   90.00
_cell.angle_beta   90.00
_cell.angle_gamma   90.00
#
_symmetry.space_group_name_H-M   'P 1'
#
loop_
_entity.id
_entity.type
_entity.pdbx_description
1 polymer ?
#
loop_
_entity_poly.entity_id
_entity_poly.type
_entity_poly.pdbx_seq_one_letter_code
_entity_poly.pdbx_strand_id
1 'polypeptide(L)'
;MWQLHQKELIISKDELEKRAVKMGFTLIEGDMDTENQKILLPSQEGFLDFHKHVDNKLLFYTYDYPNKEVYYIHEEYHEWFEDSEMQSLLSEKISAYNKKLDKINFDQPCELTMFYVKEGFVFYNNTIRDEIFDLCDGDTMGDSFAEEVKTEVPKEKMMEIEMNRQNELEQKTQEIKDKIFNDPEFKNATNIRLRKTYALRYFDNNSAENEVVRKKYFHPFNFIEEIWKEFKSMGLHK
;
A
#
# COMPACT_ATOMS: atom_id res chain seq x y z
N MET A 1 -30.74 38.02 5.00
CA MET A 1 -29.90 39.12 5.51
C MET A 1 -28.78 39.31 4.51
N TRP A 2 -28.73 40.44 3.79
CA TRP A 2 -27.70 40.68 2.76
C TRP A 2 -26.41 41.12 3.46
N GLN A 3 -25.34 40.33 3.34
CA GLN A 3 -24.01 40.75 3.80
C GLN A 3 -23.48 41.84 2.85
N LEU A 4 -23.46 43.09 3.32
CA LEU A 4 -22.73 44.17 2.69
C LEU A 4 -21.23 43.83 2.71
N HIS A 5 -20.69 43.43 1.56
CA HIS A 5 -19.24 43.31 1.40
C HIS A 5 -18.69 44.72 1.20
N GLN A 6 -18.02 45.27 2.21
CA GLN A 6 -17.22 46.48 2.04
C GLN A 6 -16.03 46.15 1.15
N LYS A 7 -15.95 46.79 -0.02
CA LYS A 7 -14.80 46.70 -0.92
C LYS A 7 -13.76 47.73 -0.50
N GLU A 8 -12.87 47.34 0.41
CA GLU A 8 -11.71 48.14 0.78
C GLU A 8 -10.42 47.52 0.21
N LEU A 9 -9.39 48.35 0.06
CA LEU A 9 -8.06 47.90 -0.33
C LEU A 9 -7.47 47.07 0.81
N ILE A 10 -7.09 45.83 0.51
CA ILE A 10 -6.41 44.95 1.48
C ILE A 10 -5.07 45.61 1.84
N ILE A 11 -4.89 45.91 3.13
CA ILE A 11 -3.64 46.47 3.66
C ILE A 11 -2.60 45.36 3.88
N SER A 12 -1.32 45.70 3.84
CA SER A 12 -0.23 44.76 4.13
C SER A 12 -0.20 44.34 5.60
N LYS A 13 0.47 43.23 5.90
CA LYS A 13 0.70 42.74 7.27
C LYS A 13 1.35 43.81 8.16
N ASP A 14 2.43 44.44 7.69
CA ASP A 14 3.12 45.51 8.42
C ASP A 14 2.22 46.71 8.77
N GLU A 15 1.32 47.08 7.85
CA GLU A 15 0.39 48.19 8.08
C GLU A 15 -0.71 47.79 9.07
N LEU A 16 -1.20 46.55 9.00
CA LEU A 16 -2.15 46.00 9.96
C LEU A 16 -1.54 45.93 11.38
N GLU A 17 -0.30 45.47 11.51
CA GLU A 17 0.43 45.41 12.78
C GLU A 17 0.60 46.79 13.41
N LYS A 18 1.03 47.79 12.62
CA LYS A 18 1.16 49.18 13.10
C LYS A 18 -0.17 49.74 13.61
N ARG A 19 -1.28 49.48 12.91
CA ARG A 19 -2.62 49.92 13.32
C ARG A 19 -3.08 49.23 14.60
N ALA A 20 -2.91 47.91 14.67
CA ALA A 20 -3.28 47.11 15.84
C ALA A 20 -2.55 47.60 17.09
N VAL A 21 -1.21 47.76 17.02
CA VAL A 21 -0.40 48.26 18.13
C VAL A 21 -0.81 49.67 18.56
N LYS A 22 -1.06 50.58 17.61
CA LYS A 22 -1.53 51.95 17.91
C LYS A 22 -2.87 51.94 18.64
N MET A 23 -3.72 50.95 18.38
CA MET A 23 -5.02 50.78 19.02
C MET A 23 -4.96 49.94 20.32
N GLY A 24 -3.77 49.48 20.72
CA GLY A 24 -3.58 48.66 21.92
C GLY A 24 -4.01 47.19 21.75
N PHE A 25 -4.14 46.71 20.51
CA PHE A 25 -4.42 45.31 20.22
C PHE A 25 -3.12 44.53 19.94
N THR A 26 -3.07 43.30 20.43
CA THR A 26 -2.09 42.29 19.96
C THR A 26 -2.67 41.60 18.74
N LEU A 27 -1.93 41.62 17.64
CA LEU A 27 -2.30 40.89 16.43
C LEU A 27 -1.72 39.49 16.47
N ILE A 28 -2.54 38.49 16.16
CA ILE A 28 -2.13 37.09 16.11
C ILE A 28 -2.65 36.51 14.80
N GLU A 29 -1.75 35.87 14.07
CA GLU A 29 -2.09 35.17 12.84
C GLU A 29 -2.80 33.87 13.19
N GLY A 30 -3.94 33.64 12.55
CA GLY A 30 -4.68 32.40 12.73
C GLY A 30 -5.57 32.12 11.53
N ASP A 31 -5.81 30.84 11.31
CA ASP A 31 -6.72 30.35 10.27
C ASP A 31 -7.95 29.72 10.93
N MET A 32 -9.13 29.95 10.37
CA MET A 32 -10.40 29.55 10.96
C MET A 32 -11.05 28.41 10.17
N ASP A 33 -11.17 27.27 10.83
CA ASP A 33 -12.07 26.21 10.42
C ASP A 33 -13.48 26.53 10.93
N THR A 34 -14.28 27.14 10.04
CA THR A 34 -15.64 27.59 10.38
C THR A 34 -16.60 26.44 10.62
N GLU A 35 -16.37 25.27 10.02
CA GLU A 35 -17.23 24.10 10.16
C GLU A 35 -17.06 23.43 11.52
N ASN A 36 -15.82 23.37 12.01
CA ASN A 36 -15.49 22.69 13.26
C ASN A 36 -15.26 23.62 14.45
N GLN A 37 -15.46 24.94 14.27
CA GLN A 37 -15.23 25.96 15.31
C GLN A 37 -13.80 25.91 15.86
N LYS A 38 -12.81 25.73 14.98
CA LYS A 38 -11.40 25.69 15.35
C LYS A 38 -10.64 26.87 14.76
N ILE A 39 -9.67 27.36 15.52
CA ILE A 39 -8.74 28.41 15.08
C ILE A 39 -7.33 27.85 15.22
N LEU A 40 -6.66 27.65 14.09
CA LEU A 40 -5.27 27.22 14.00
C LEU A 40 -4.35 28.44 14.18
N LEU A 41 -3.43 28.36 15.12
CA LEU A 41 -2.31 29.29 15.23
C LEU A 41 -1.08 28.60 14.62
N PRO A 42 -0.42 29.18 13.61
CA PRO A 42 0.56 28.48 12.79
C PRO A 42 1.89 28.21 13.50
N SER A 43 2.24 28.98 14.54
CA SER A 43 3.49 28.81 15.27
C SER A 43 3.27 28.46 16.74
N GLN A 44 4.15 27.60 17.28
CA GLN A 44 4.17 27.27 18.70
C GLN A 44 4.34 28.53 19.56
N GLU A 45 5.27 29.40 19.15
CA GLU A 45 5.59 30.63 19.87
C GLU A 45 4.39 31.59 19.87
N GLY A 46 3.73 31.78 18.72
CA GLY A 46 2.53 32.59 18.62
C GLY A 46 1.36 32.02 19.42
N PHE A 47 1.23 30.69 19.48
CA PHE A 47 0.22 30.04 20.29
C PHE A 47 0.46 30.23 21.80
N LEU A 48 1.70 30.02 22.26
CA LEU A 48 2.06 30.21 23.67
C LEU A 48 1.97 31.69 24.09
N ASP A 49 2.32 32.62 23.20
CA ASP A 49 2.16 34.05 23.46
C ASP A 49 0.69 34.45 23.55
N PHE A 50 -0.14 33.97 22.62
CA PHE A 50 -1.59 34.16 22.68
C PHE A 50 -2.19 33.68 23.99
N HIS A 51 -1.79 32.49 24.45
CA HIS A 51 -2.32 31.92 25.68
C HIS A 51 -2.07 32.80 26.91
N LYS A 52 -0.98 33.58 26.97
CA LYS A 52 -0.72 34.54 28.06
C LYS A 52 -1.78 35.64 28.15
N HIS A 53 -2.40 35.98 27.02
CA HIS A 53 -3.41 37.04 26.92
C HIS A 53 -4.83 36.53 27.16
N VAL A 54 -4.99 35.22 27.32
CA VAL A 54 -6.25 34.58 27.62
C VAL A 54 -6.28 34.33 29.12
N ASP A 55 -7.37 34.73 29.80
CA ASP A 55 -7.60 34.41 31.22
C ASP A 55 -7.98 32.93 31.41
N ASN A 56 -7.16 32.04 30.83
CA ASN A 56 -7.25 30.61 30.96
C ASN A 56 -5.85 30.09 31.27
N LYS A 57 -5.70 29.44 32.42
CA LYS A 57 -4.42 28.87 32.87
C LYS A 57 -4.26 27.40 32.50
N LEU A 58 -5.28 26.81 31.88
CA LEU A 58 -5.27 25.42 31.45
C LEU A 58 -4.89 25.36 29.98
N LEU A 59 -3.76 24.71 29.72
CA LEU A 59 -3.30 24.34 28.41
C LEU A 59 -3.31 22.82 28.29
N PHE A 60 -3.98 22.30 27.27
CA PHE A 60 -3.97 20.89 26.95
C PHE A 60 -2.95 20.63 25.84
N TYR A 61 -2.30 19.48 25.89
CA TYR A 61 -1.37 19.06 24.86
C TYR A 61 -1.38 17.55 24.70
N THR A 62 -1.04 17.11 23.50
CA THR A 62 -0.81 15.71 23.16
C THR A 62 0.43 15.61 22.29
N TYR A 63 1.26 14.63 22.58
CA TYR A 63 2.34 14.20 21.71
C TYR A 63 1.89 12.95 20.96
N ASP A 64 2.17 12.90 19.66
CA ASP A 64 2.13 11.65 18.92
C ASP A 64 3.55 11.07 18.80
N TYR A 65 3.65 9.76 18.97
CA TYR A 65 4.91 9.03 18.88
C TYR A 65 4.83 8.06 17.71
N PRO A 66 5.70 8.22 16.71
CA PRO A 66 5.66 7.41 15.51
C PRO A 66 6.13 5.99 15.85
N ASN A 67 5.43 4.98 15.33
CA ASN A 67 5.91 3.60 15.40
C ASN A 67 6.73 3.30 14.15
N LYS A 68 8.05 3.09 14.31
CA LYS A 68 8.97 2.75 13.20
C LYS A 68 8.45 1.59 12.34
N GLU A 69 7.87 0.57 12.96
CA GLU A 69 7.40 -0.63 12.26
C GLU A 69 6.30 -0.31 11.23
N VAL A 70 5.52 0.75 11.43
CA VAL A 70 4.47 1.16 10.47
C VAL A 70 5.07 1.63 9.15
N TYR A 71 6.26 2.23 9.18
CA TYR A 71 6.92 2.79 8.01
C TYR A 71 7.88 1.80 7.35
N TYR A 72 8.28 0.76 8.07
CA TYR A 72 9.25 -0.22 7.60
C TYR A 72 8.62 -1.15 6.56
N ILE A 73 9.31 -1.38 5.44
CA ILE A 73 8.84 -2.35 4.44
C ILE A 73 9.40 -3.72 4.83
N HIS A 74 8.52 -4.69 5.10
CA HIS A 74 8.92 -6.02 5.56
C HIS A 74 9.57 -6.89 4.47
N GLU A 75 10.31 -7.92 4.90
CA GLU A 75 11.08 -8.79 3.99
C GLU A 75 10.20 -9.51 2.95
N GLU A 76 8.93 -9.79 3.25
CA GLU A 76 8.00 -10.46 2.33
C GLU A 76 7.81 -9.71 0.99
N TYR A 77 8.02 -8.40 0.99
CA TYR A 77 7.96 -7.56 -0.21
C TYR A 77 9.15 -7.80 -1.16
N HIS A 78 10.25 -8.36 -0.67
CA HIS A 78 11.40 -8.73 -1.49
C HIS A 78 11.12 -9.92 -2.42
N GLU A 79 10.01 -10.65 -2.24
CA GLU A 79 9.66 -11.85 -3.01
C GLU A 79 8.45 -11.64 -3.94
N TRP A 80 8.05 -10.38 -4.16
CA TRP A 80 6.88 -10.05 -4.99
C TRP A 80 7.03 -10.34 -6.48
N PHE A 81 8.26 -10.44 -6.97
CA PHE A 81 8.55 -10.82 -8.36
C PHE A 81 9.19 -12.20 -8.41
N GLU A 82 8.64 -13.07 -9.25
CA GLU A 82 9.27 -14.36 -9.61
C GLU A 82 10.54 -14.15 -10.46
N ASP A 83 10.61 -13.04 -11.22
CA ASP A 83 11.77 -12.69 -12.03
C ASP A 83 12.91 -12.12 -11.18
N SER A 84 14.08 -12.76 -11.25
CA SER A 84 15.23 -12.41 -10.42
C SER A 84 15.78 -11.00 -10.61
N GLU A 85 15.65 -10.40 -11.81
CA GLU A 85 16.14 -9.04 -12.04
C GLU A 85 15.17 -8.02 -11.43
N MET A 86 13.87 -8.17 -11.70
CA MET A 86 12.84 -7.34 -11.08
C MET A 86 12.88 -7.44 -9.56
N GLN A 87 13.08 -8.64 -9.04
CA GLN A 87 13.23 -8.91 -7.62
C GLN A 87 14.45 -8.20 -7.02
N SER A 88 15.58 -8.22 -7.73
CA SER A 88 16.80 -7.50 -7.31
C SER A 88 16.57 -5.99 -7.28
N LEU A 89 15.95 -5.42 -8.32
CA LEU A 89 15.65 -3.99 -8.38
C LEU A 89 14.71 -3.54 -7.25
N LEU A 90 13.66 -4.30 -6.98
CA LEU A 90 12.75 -4.04 -5.87
C LEU A 90 13.49 -4.12 -4.52
N SER A 91 14.29 -5.16 -4.34
CA SER A 91 15.08 -5.37 -3.11
C SER A 91 16.06 -4.22 -2.84
N GLU A 92 16.70 -3.67 -3.88
CA GLU A 92 17.59 -2.52 -3.77
C GLU A 92 16.85 -1.27 -3.32
N LYS A 93 15.67 -0.99 -3.90
CA LYS A 93 14.83 0.15 -3.53
C LYS A 93 14.34 0.04 -2.07
N ILE A 94 13.82 -1.11 -1.68
CA ILE A 94 13.37 -1.39 -0.30
C ILE A 94 14.54 -1.22 0.69
N SER A 95 15.68 -1.86 0.42
CA SER A 95 16.86 -1.77 1.28
C SER A 95 17.35 -0.34 1.44
N ALA A 96 17.35 0.44 0.34
CA ALA A 96 17.74 1.84 0.37
C ALA A 96 16.76 2.71 1.18
N TYR A 97 15.45 2.44 1.10
CA TYR A 97 14.42 3.12 1.87
C TYR A 97 14.49 2.79 3.36
N ASN A 98 14.53 1.50 3.73
CA ASN A 98 14.63 1.06 5.12
C ASN A 98 15.90 1.61 5.80
N LYS A 99 17.03 1.69 5.06
CA LYS A 99 18.26 2.32 5.54
C LYS A 99 18.15 3.83 5.74
N LYS A 100 17.24 4.53 5.04
CA LYS A 100 16.92 5.94 5.34
C LYS A 100 16.13 6.04 6.64
N LEU A 101 15.17 5.15 6.88
CA LEU A 101 14.40 5.11 8.13
C LEU A 101 15.30 4.87 9.36
N ASP A 102 16.36 4.07 9.23
CA ASP A 102 17.33 3.85 10.31
C ASP A 102 18.05 5.13 10.80
N LYS A 103 18.01 6.21 10.02
CA LYS A 103 18.60 7.50 10.39
C LYS A 103 17.63 8.40 11.14
N ILE A 104 16.34 8.07 11.16
CA ILE A 104 15.29 8.84 11.81
C ILE A 104 15.17 8.38 13.26
N ASN A 105 15.10 9.34 14.19
CA ASN A 105 14.89 9.03 15.60
C ASN A 105 13.38 8.91 15.91
N PHE A 106 12.90 7.66 16.01
CA PHE A 106 11.50 7.34 16.34
C PHE A 106 11.19 7.38 17.84
N ASP A 107 12.20 7.46 18.72
CA ASP A 107 12.00 7.59 20.18
C ASP A 107 11.55 9.00 20.59
N GLN A 108 11.52 9.93 19.63
CA GLN A 108 11.05 11.30 19.81
C GLN A 108 9.66 11.48 19.21
N PRO A 109 8.82 12.36 19.79
CA PRO A 109 7.50 12.62 19.25
C PRO A 109 7.59 13.15 17.82
N CYS A 110 6.66 12.74 16.96
CA CYS A 110 6.53 13.23 15.58
C CYS A 110 5.64 14.46 15.49
N GLU A 111 4.68 14.58 16.41
CA GLU A 111 3.67 15.64 16.42
C GLU A 111 3.47 16.19 17.83
N LEU A 112 3.30 17.50 17.93
CA LEU A 112 2.80 18.18 19.11
C LEU A 112 1.55 18.97 18.73
N THR A 113 0.42 18.56 19.30
CA THR A 113 -0.80 19.36 19.29
C THR A 113 -0.97 20.03 20.65
N MET A 114 -1.05 21.36 20.65
CA MET A 114 -1.43 22.17 21.81
C MET A 114 -2.79 22.78 21.57
N PHE A 115 -3.67 22.80 22.57
CA PHE A 115 -4.99 23.40 22.41
C PHE A 115 -5.60 23.89 23.72
N TYR A 116 -6.55 24.81 23.60
CA TYR A 116 -7.45 25.17 24.69
C TYR A 116 -8.83 25.56 24.13
N VAL A 117 -9.84 25.54 25.00
CA VAL A 117 -11.23 25.88 24.65
C VAL A 117 -11.59 27.24 25.26
N LYS A 118 -12.18 28.12 24.46
CA LYS A 118 -12.76 29.39 24.94
C LYS A 118 -13.97 29.76 24.12
N GLU A 119 -15.07 30.05 24.81
CA GLU A 119 -16.33 30.55 24.21
C GLU A 119 -16.85 29.65 23.07
N GLY A 120 -16.67 28.33 23.19
CA GLY A 120 -17.09 27.35 22.19
C GLY A 120 -16.08 27.10 21.07
N PHE A 121 -14.99 27.88 20.98
CA PHE A 121 -13.93 27.69 20.00
C PHE A 121 -12.77 26.87 20.57
N VAL A 122 -12.21 26.00 19.73
CA VAL A 122 -10.94 25.33 19.99
C VAL A 122 -9.83 26.12 19.32
N PHE A 123 -8.95 26.70 20.12
CA PHE A 123 -7.72 27.29 19.61
C PHE A 123 -6.63 26.24 19.71
N TYR A 124 -5.92 25.99 18.62
CA TYR A 124 -4.90 24.95 18.60
C TYR A 124 -3.69 25.35 17.76
N ASN A 125 -2.56 24.77 18.09
CA ASN A 125 -1.39 24.69 17.23
C ASN A 125 -1.09 23.22 17.00
N ASN A 126 -0.72 22.87 15.78
CA ASN A 126 -0.17 21.57 15.47
C ASN A 126 1.22 21.75 14.84
N THR A 127 2.22 21.05 15.37
CA THR A 127 3.56 21.02 14.81
C THR A 127 3.98 19.59 14.56
N ILE A 128 4.41 19.31 13.34
CA ILE A 128 4.88 18.00 12.90
C ILE A 128 6.37 18.12 12.55
N ARG A 129 7.16 17.08 12.82
CA ARG A 129 8.55 17.00 12.37
C ARG A 129 8.61 16.72 10.87
N ASP A 130 9.28 17.61 10.14
CA ASP A 130 9.44 17.53 8.67
C ASP A 130 9.90 16.15 8.18
N GLU A 131 10.86 15.54 8.88
CA GLU A 131 11.43 14.23 8.50
C GLU A 131 10.44 13.05 8.60
N ILE A 132 9.30 13.23 9.26
CA ILE A 132 8.22 12.23 9.37
C ILE A 132 7.00 12.62 8.55
N PHE A 133 6.78 13.92 8.31
CA PHE A 133 5.61 14.44 7.61
C PHE A 133 5.41 13.82 6.21
N ASP A 134 6.51 13.59 5.49
CA ASP A 134 6.48 13.02 4.14
C ASP A 134 6.59 11.48 4.10
N LEU A 135 6.58 10.80 5.25
CA LEU A 135 6.65 9.34 5.28
C LEU A 135 5.27 8.71 5.04
N CYS A 136 5.23 7.72 4.17
CA CYS A 136 4.09 6.82 3.99
C CYS A 136 4.33 5.50 4.73
N ASP A 137 3.26 4.77 5.06
CA ASP A 137 3.36 3.42 5.61
C ASP A 137 4.12 2.47 4.67
N GLY A 138 4.71 1.42 5.27
CA GLY A 138 5.57 0.46 4.59
C GLY A 138 4.86 -0.25 3.43
N ASP A 139 3.61 -0.65 3.62
CA ASP A 139 2.83 -1.36 2.61
C ASP A 139 2.62 -0.48 1.37
N THR A 140 2.18 0.77 1.58
CA THR A 140 2.00 1.76 0.50
C THR A 140 3.31 2.06 -0.23
N MET A 141 4.42 2.18 0.50
CA MET A 141 5.74 2.38 -0.12
C MET A 141 6.22 1.15 -0.89
N GLY A 142 5.95 -0.05 -0.39
CA GLY A 142 6.23 -1.31 -1.07
C GLY A 142 5.50 -1.40 -2.40
N ASP A 143 4.19 -1.15 -2.41
CA ASP A 143 3.36 -1.09 -3.62
C ASP A 143 3.90 -0.08 -4.63
N SER A 144 4.25 1.13 -4.17
CA SER A 144 4.83 2.17 -5.02
C SER A 144 6.11 1.70 -5.70
N PHE A 145 7.04 1.08 -4.95
CA PHE A 145 8.29 0.58 -5.53
C PHE A 145 8.07 -0.57 -6.51
N ALA A 146 7.09 -1.44 -6.28
CA ALA A 146 6.78 -2.51 -7.20
C ALA A 146 6.25 -1.98 -8.54
N GLU A 147 5.39 -0.96 -8.51
CA GLU A 147 4.93 -0.28 -9.71
C GLU A 147 6.06 0.45 -10.43
N GLU A 148 6.95 1.12 -9.70
CA GLU A 148 8.16 1.73 -10.29
C GLU A 148 9.00 0.69 -11.03
N VAL A 149 9.29 -0.45 -10.42
CA VAL A 149 10.07 -1.53 -11.06
C VAL A 149 9.39 -2.02 -12.33
N LYS A 150 8.06 -2.20 -12.33
CA LYS A 150 7.31 -2.58 -13.55
C LYS A 150 7.42 -1.53 -14.66
N THR A 151 7.54 -0.24 -14.31
CA THR A 151 7.70 0.84 -15.30
C THR A 151 9.14 1.00 -15.78
N GLU A 152 10.13 0.67 -14.96
CA GLU A 152 11.56 0.74 -15.30
C GLU A 152 11.99 -0.40 -16.23
N VAL A 153 11.36 -1.57 -16.11
CA VAL A 153 11.66 -2.76 -16.93
C VAL A 153 11.12 -2.58 -18.35
N PRO A 154 11.95 -2.77 -19.40
CA PRO A 154 11.51 -2.67 -20.79
C PRO A 154 10.35 -3.61 -21.11
N LYS A 155 9.39 -3.15 -21.93
CA LYS A 155 8.22 -3.95 -22.31
C LYS A 155 8.61 -5.27 -22.97
N GLU A 156 9.66 -5.28 -23.77
CA GLU A 156 10.19 -6.48 -24.43
C GLU A 156 10.60 -7.53 -23.39
N LYS A 157 11.22 -7.11 -22.29
CA LYS A 157 11.60 -7.99 -21.19
C LYS A 157 10.37 -8.49 -20.42
N MET A 158 9.38 -7.64 -20.20
CA MET A 158 8.10 -8.06 -19.62
C MET A 158 7.40 -9.13 -20.46
N MET A 159 7.44 -9.00 -21.79
CA MET A 159 6.92 -10.02 -22.71
C MET A 159 7.74 -11.30 -22.65
N GLU A 160 9.07 -11.21 -22.53
CA GLU A 160 9.95 -12.37 -22.36
C GLU A 160 9.65 -13.12 -21.06
N ILE A 161 9.46 -12.40 -19.94
CA ILE A 161 9.11 -12.99 -18.63
C ILE A 161 7.78 -13.75 -18.73
N GLU A 162 6.73 -13.13 -19.30
CA GLU A 162 5.44 -13.79 -19.45
C GLU A 162 5.51 -15.00 -20.40
N MET A 163 6.29 -14.91 -21.47
CA MET A 163 6.53 -16.03 -22.39
C MET A 163 7.25 -17.18 -21.69
N ASN A 164 8.29 -16.89 -20.90
CA ASN A 164 9.00 -17.89 -20.11
C ASN A 164 8.07 -18.55 -19.09
N ARG A 165 7.22 -17.78 -18.41
CA ARG A 165 6.23 -18.30 -17.46
C ARG A 165 5.20 -19.22 -18.14
N GLN A 166 4.75 -18.87 -19.35
CA GLN A 166 3.86 -19.72 -20.14
C GLN A 166 4.56 -21.01 -20.57
N ASN A 167 5.80 -20.92 -21.05
CA ASN A 167 6.60 -22.09 -21.44
C ASN A 167 6.83 -23.05 -20.25
N GLU A 168 7.15 -22.53 -19.07
CA GLU A 168 7.30 -23.35 -17.86
C GLU A 168 5.98 -24.02 -17.44
N LEU A 169 4.87 -23.27 -17.51
CA LEU A 169 3.55 -23.81 -17.21
C LEU A 169 3.17 -24.93 -18.19
N GLU A 170 3.46 -24.75 -19.47
CA GLU A 170 3.24 -25.77 -20.51
C GLU A 170 4.10 -26.99 -20.27
N GLN A 171 5.38 -26.82 -19.92
CA GLN A 171 6.28 -27.93 -19.60
C GLN A 171 5.77 -28.73 -18.39
N LYS A 172 5.44 -28.06 -17.27
CA LYS A 172 4.87 -28.71 -16.08
C LYS A 172 3.55 -29.42 -16.40
N THR A 173 2.69 -28.81 -17.21
CA THR A 173 1.43 -29.43 -17.65
C THR A 173 1.69 -30.67 -18.49
N GLN A 174 2.69 -30.64 -19.38
CA GLN A 174 3.08 -31.79 -20.20
C GLN A 174 3.66 -32.93 -19.36
N GLU A 175 4.47 -32.62 -18.34
CA GLU A 175 4.99 -33.63 -17.40
C GLU A 175 3.86 -34.34 -16.63
N ILE A 176 2.86 -33.59 -16.16
CA ILE A 176 1.68 -34.16 -15.50
C ILE A 176 0.88 -35.02 -16.48
N LYS A 177 0.71 -34.56 -17.71
CA LYS A 177 0.05 -35.32 -18.77
C LYS A 177 0.78 -36.64 -19.04
N ASP A 178 2.11 -36.64 -19.16
CA ASP A 178 2.90 -37.83 -19.43
C ASP A 178 2.84 -38.82 -18.26
N LYS A 179 2.82 -38.35 -17.01
CA LYS A 179 2.58 -39.19 -15.82
C LYS A 179 1.23 -39.91 -15.90
N ILE A 180 0.15 -39.15 -16.13
CA ILE A 180 -1.21 -39.68 -16.24
C ILE A 180 -1.34 -40.63 -17.43
N PHE A 181 -0.76 -40.29 -18.58
CA PHE A 181 -0.82 -41.10 -19.79
C PHE A 181 -0.16 -42.47 -19.58
N ASN A 182 0.89 -42.52 -18.76
CA ASN A 182 1.60 -43.76 -18.42
C ASN A 182 0.96 -44.55 -17.28
N ASP A 183 0.07 -43.93 -16.49
CA ASP A 183 -0.61 -44.55 -15.35
C ASP A 183 -1.52 -45.71 -15.80
N PRO A 184 -1.28 -46.96 -15.32
CA PRO A 184 -2.16 -48.09 -15.62
C PRO A 184 -3.62 -47.89 -15.18
N GLU A 185 -3.86 -47.19 -14.08
CA GLU A 185 -5.21 -46.92 -13.57
C GLU A 185 -5.98 -45.98 -14.51
N PHE A 186 -5.29 -45.00 -15.11
CA PHE A 186 -5.87 -44.14 -16.13
C PHE A 186 -6.25 -44.95 -17.38
N LYS A 187 -5.36 -45.85 -17.84
CA LYS A 187 -5.62 -46.71 -19.00
C LYS A 187 -6.85 -47.60 -18.81
N ASN A 188 -7.10 -48.04 -17.57
CA ASN A 188 -8.27 -48.84 -17.20
C ASN A 188 -9.57 -48.01 -17.05
N ALA A 189 -9.49 -46.68 -17.01
CA ALA A 189 -10.63 -45.78 -16.86
C ALA A 189 -11.38 -45.55 -18.21
N THR A 190 -11.94 -46.61 -18.78
CA THR A 190 -12.49 -46.58 -20.15
C THR A 190 -13.79 -45.79 -20.30
N ASN A 191 -14.56 -45.61 -19.22
CA ASN A 191 -15.80 -44.83 -19.21
C ASN A 191 -15.68 -43.54 -18.35
N ILE A 192 -16.58 -42.60 -18.60
CA ILE A 192 -16.54 -41.27 -17.99
C ILE A 192 -16.60 -41.30 -16.45
N ARG A 193 -17.35 -42.25 -15.87
CA ARG A 193 -17.46 -42.39 -14.41
C ARG A 193 -16.12 -42.80 -13.81
N LEU A 194 -15.44 -43.78 -14.41
CA LEU A 194 -14.12 -44.21 -13.98
C LEU A 194 -13.09 -43.08 -14.11
N ARG A 195 -13.13 -42.29 -15.18
CA ARG A 195 -12.22 -41.14 -15.35
C ARG A 195 -12.46 -40.04 -14.35
N LYS A 196 -13.72 -39.76 -13.97
CA LYS A 196 -14.03 -38.84 -12.87
C LYS A 196 -13.44 -39.33 -11.55
N THR A 197 -13.61 -40.62 -11.24
CA THR A 197 -13.04 -41.22 -10.02
C THR A 197 -11.52 -41.19 -10.04
N TYR A 198 -10.90 -41.50 -11.17
CA TYR A 198 -9.46 -41.39 -11.36
C TYR A 198 -8.98 -39.96 -11.14
N ALA A 199 -9.61 -38.98 -11.80
CA ALA A 199 -9.26 -37.56 -11.68
C ALA A 199 -9.27 -37.09 -10.23
N LEU A 200 -10.34 -37.39 -9.49
CA LEU A 200 -10.47 -37.02 -8.09
C LEU A 200 -9.32 -37.61 -7.27
N ARG A 201 -9.14 -38.93 -7.32
CA ARG A 201 -8.08 -39.60 -6.54
C ARG A 201 -6.68 -39.12 -6.91
N TYR A 202 -6.40 -38.94 -8.20
CA TYR A 202 -5.09 -38.49 -8.67
C TYR A 202 -4.76 -37.10 -8.13
N PHE A 203 -5.67 -36.13 -8.29
CA PHE A 203 -5.42 -34.75 -7.89
C PHE A 203 -5.56 -34.49 -6.39
N ASP A 204 -6.32 -35.32 -5.66
CA ASP A 204 -6.34 -35.30 -4.19
C ASP A 204 -4.99 -35.75 -3.62
N ASN A 205 -4.34 -36.73 -4.26
CA ASN A 205 -3.02 -37.23 -3.86
C ASN A 205 -1.86 -36.37 -4.39
N ASN A 206 -2.12 -35.48 -5.37
CA ASN A 206 -1.13 -34.62 -6.02
C ASN A 206 -1.63 -33.17 -6.07
N SER A 207 -1.82 -32.57 -4.89
CA SER A 207 -2.39 -31.21 -4.75
C SER A 207 -1.61 -30.13 -5.51
N ALA A 208 -0.27 -30.19 -5.49
CA ALA A 208 0.58 -29.27 -6.23
C ALA A 208 0.36 -29.37 -7.77
N GLU A 209 0.17 -30.58 -8.29
CA GLU A 209 -0.13 -30.80 -9.72
C GLU A 209 -1.54 -30.30 -10.07
N ASN A 210 -2.50 -30.43 -9.14
CA ASN A 210 -3.84 -29.87 -9.29
C ASN A 210 -3.81 -28.34 -9.41
N GLU A 211 -2.98 -27.66 -8.62
CA GLU A 211 -2.80 -26.21 -8.71
C GLU A 211 -2.26 -25.79 -10.08
N VAL A 212 -1.26 -26.50 -10.60
CA VAL A 212 -0.71 -26.27 -11.95
C VAL A 212 -1.80 -26.42 -13.02
N VAL A 213 -2.54 -27.52 -13.01
CA VAL A 213 -3.59 -27.80 -14.00
C VAL A 213 -4.72 -26.75 -13.91
N ARG A 214 -5.08 -26.31 -12.71
CA ARG A 214 -6.13 -25.30 -12.50
C ARG A 214 -5.79 -23.92 -13.04
N LYS A 215 -4.51 -23.60 -13.27
CA LYS A 215 -4.11 -22.36 -13.96
C LYS A 215 -4.60 -22.32 -15.42
N LYS A 216 -4.83 -23.47 -16.06
CA LYS A 216 -5.29 -23.58 -17.46
C LYS A 216 -6.71 -24.15 -17.59
N TYR A 217 -7.14 -25.01 -16.67
CA TYR A 217 -8.43 -25.69 -16.74
C TYR A 217 -9.31 -25.34 -15.54
N PHE A 218 -10.55 -24.87 -15.81
CA PHE A 218 -11.53 -24.58 -14.76
C PHE A 218 -11.77 -25.77 -13.82
N HIS A 219 -11.75 -26.99 -14.35
CA HIS A 219 -11.87 -28.21 -13.57
C HIS A 219 -10.84 -29.25 -14.04
N PRO A 220 -10.05 -29.89 -13.15
CA PRO A 220 -8.98 -30.81 -13.53
C PRO A 220 -9.47 -32.06 -14.27
N PHE A 221 -10.73 -32.46 -14.06
CA PHE A 221 -11.38 -33.49 -14.89
C PHE A 221 -11.38 -33.17 -16.40
N ASN A 222 -11.45 -31.89 -16.81
CA ASN A 222 -11.43 -31.53 -18.22
C ASN A 222 -10.07 -31.86 -18.86
N PHE A 223 -8.98 -31.68 -18.10
CA PHE A 223 -7.64 -32.08 -18.50
C PHE A 223 -7.54 -33.61 -18.67
N ILE A 224 -8.12 -34.39 -17.75
CA ILE A 224 -8.20 -35.86 -17.89
C ILE A 224 -8.97 -36.29 -19.14
N GLU A 225 -10.09 -35.62 -19.47
CA GLU A 225 -10.84 -35.93 -20.69
C GLU A 225 -10.06 -35.55 -21.96
N GLU A 226 -9.23 -34.50 -21.92
CA GLU A 226 -8.34 -34.13 -23.03
C GLU A 226 -7.28 -35.22 -23.26
N ILE A 227 -6.58 -35.63 -22.20
CA ILE A 227 -5.61 -36.73 -22.25
C ILE A 227 -6.30 -38.01 -22.78
N TRP A 228 -7.52 -38.29 -22.34
CA TRP A 228 -8.26 -39.47 -22.79
C TRP A 228 -8.66 -39.41 -24.27
N LYS A 229 -8.99 -38.22 -24.80
CA LYS A 229 -9.26 -38.04 -26.24
C LYS A 229 -8.00 -38.33 -27.06
N GLU A 230 -6.83 -37.88 -26.61
CA GLU A 230 -5.56 -38.17 -27.26
C GLU A 230 -5.18 -39.65 -27.14
N PHE A 231 -5.32 -40.24 -25.96
CA PHE A 231 -5.09 -41.66 -25.75
C PHE A 231 -5.96 -42.54 -26.68
N LYS A 232 -7.22 -42.12 -26.88
CA LYS A 232 -8.13 -42.77 -27.83
C LYS A 232 -7.70 -42.59 -29.28
N SER A 233 -7.28 -41.39 -29.70
CA SER A 233 -6.87 -41.13 -31.09
C SER A 233 -5.62 -41.93 -31.47
N MET A 234 -4.74 -42.22 -30.50
CA MET A 234 -3.57 -43.10 -30.68
C MET A 234 -3.90 -44.60 -30.71
N GLY A 235 -5.16 -44.99 -30.50
CA GLY A 235 -5.58 -46.40 -30.55
C GLY A 235 -5.19 -47.24 -29.33
N LEU A 236 -4.71 -46.62 -28.24
CA LEU A 236 -4.18 -47.29 -27.05
C LEU A 236 -5.25 -47.78 -26.06
N HIS A 237 -6.54 -47.63 -26.41
CA HIS A 237 -7.69 -47.98 -25.60
C HIS A 237 -8.21 -49.41 -25.81
N LYS A 238 -7.46 -50.23 -26.56
CA LYS A 238 -7.81 -51.59 -26.96
C LYS A 238 -7.04 -52.63 -26.15
#